data_AF-A0A6B3HS72-F1
#
_entry.id   AF-A0A6B3HS72-F1
#
_cell.length_a   1.000
_cell.length_b   1.000
_cell.length_c   1.000
_cell.angle_alpha   90.00
_cell.angle_beta   90.00
_cell.angle_gamma   90.00
#
_symmetry.space_group_name_H-M   'P 1'
#
loop_
_entity.id
_entity.type
_entity.pdbx_description
1 polymer ?
#
loop_
_entity_poly.entity_id
_entity_poly.type
_entity_poly.pdbx_seq_one_letter_code
_entity_poly.pdbx_strand_id
1 'polypeptide(L)' 'MCRHWPALPVHMMENRRFMHRAGRFLAEECGIRQFLDVGTGLPTPPNLHQVVQEVAPESHVVYVDNDPIVLA' A
#
# COMPACT_ATOMS: atom_id res chain seq x y z
N MET A 1 -12.99 6.28 -18.50
CA MET A 1 -12.72 4.93 -17.96
C MET A 1 -13.95 4.34 -17.27
N CYS A 2 -14.51 4.95 -16.22
CA CYS A 2 -15.68 4.39 -15.50
C CYS A 2 -16.94 4.15 -16.37
N ARG A 3 -17.15 4.94 -17.45
CA ARG A 3 -18.24 4.68 -18.42
C ARG A 3 -18.10 3.36 -19.18
N HIS A 4 -16.86 2.88 -19.36
CA HIS A 4 -16.57 1.63 -20.08
C HIS A 4 -16.45 0.44 -19.13
N TRP A 5 -16.06 0.71 -17.88
CA TRP A 5 -16.02 -0.29 -16.82
C TRP A 5 -16.61 0.29 -15.53
N PRO A 6 -17.92 0.08 -15.29
CA PRO A 6 -18.61 0.66 -14.14
C PRO A 6 -18.05 0.21 -12.79
N ALA A 7 -17.47 -0.99 -12.72
CA ALA A 7 -16.90 -1.54 -11.49
C ALA A 7 -15.47 -1.03 -11.18
N LEU A 8 -14.88 -0.20 -12.06
CA LEU A 8 -13.53 0.34 -11.88
C LEU A 8 -13.30 0.98 -10.50
N PRO A 9 -14.23 1.80 -9.94
CA PRO A 9 -14.02 2.38 -8.61
C PRO A 9 -13.95 1.32 -7.50
N VAL A 10 -14.81 0.29 -7.58
CA VAL A 10 -14.83 -0.82 -6.62
C VAL A 10 -13.53 -1.60 -6.72
N HIS A 11 -13.11 -1.94 -7.94
CA HIS A 11 -11.84 -2.64 -8.19
C HIS A 11 -10.65 -1.92 -7.56
N MET A 12 -10.52 -0.60 -7.81
CA MET A 12 -9.40 0.18 -7.30
C MET A 12 -9.41 0.29 -5.77
N MET A 13 -10.61 0.39 -5.17
CA MET A 13 -10.75 0.40 -3.72
C MET A 13 -10.40 -0.96 -3.09
N GLU A 14 -10.80 -2.07 -3.72
CA GLU A 14 -10.47 -3.40 -3.24
C GLU A 14 -8.97 -3.73 -3.38
N ASN A 15 -8.31 -3.24 -4.43
CA ASN A 15 -6.85 -3.33 -4.54
C ASN A 15 -6.16 -2.65 -3.34
N ARG A 16 -6.63 -1.46 -2.94
CA ARG A 16 -6.09 -0.77 -1.76
C ARG A 16 -6.34 -1.56 -0.47
N ARG A 17 -7.55 -2.07 -0.28
CA ARG A 17 -7.92 -2.90 0.88
C ARG A 17 -7.12 -4.19 0.95
N PHE A 18 -6.81 -4.78 -0.20
CA PHE A 18 -5.94 -5.96 -0.27
C PHE A 18 -4.54 -5.64 0.22
N MET A 19 -3.92 -4.54 -0.24
CA MET A 19 -2.60 -4.11 0.23
C MET A 19 -2.55 -3.99 1.77
N HIS A 20 -3.59 -3.41 2.38
CA HIS A 20 -3.67 -3.32 3.85
C HIS A 20 -3.68 -4.69 4.53
N ARG A 21 -4.53 -5.61 4.06
CA ARG A 21 -4.62 -6.97 4.64
C ARG A 21 -3.33 -7.74 4.44
N ALA A 22 -2.74 -7.67 3.25
CA ALA A 22 -1.50 -8.35 2.91
C ALA A 22 -0.32 -7.81 3.74
N GLY A 23 -0.18 -6.49 3.83
CA GLY A 23 0.86 -5.86 4.64
C GLY A 23 0.76 -6.23 6.11
N ARG A 24 -0.46 -6.20 6.68
CA ARG A 24 -0.70 -6.63 8.07
C ARG A 24 -0.33 -8.10 8.27
N PHE A 25 -0.80 -8.99 7.41
CA PHE A 25 -0.45 -10.42 7.48
C PHE A 25 1.07 -10.66 7.41
N LEU A 26 1.77 -9.98 6.50
CA LEU A 26 3.22 -10.11 6.37
C LEU A 26 3.97 -9.64 7.62
N ALA A 27 3.52 -8.55 8.24
CA ALA A 27 4.12 -8.04 9.47
C ALA A 27 3.79 -8.90 10.70
N GLU A 28 2.52 -9.28 10.84
CA GLU A 28 1.98 -9.97 12.02
C GLU A 28 2.33 -11.45 12.01
N GLU A 29 1.93 -12.17 10.96
CA GLU A 29 2.02 -13.63 10.88
C GLU A 29 3.36 -14.11 10.32
N CYS A 30 3.93 -13.39 9.34
CA CYS A 30 5.19 -13.78 8.72
C CYS A 30 6.43 -13.14 9.37
N GLY A 31 6.26 -12.19 10.29
CA GLY A 31 7.38 -11.54 10.98
C GLY A 31 8.25 -10.65 10.09
N ILE A 32 7.76 -10.19 8.93
CA ILE A 32 8.52 -9.31 8.03
C ILE A 32 8.63 -7.91 8.64
N ARG A 33 9.83 -7.32 8.58
CA ARG A 33 10.14 -5.97 9.10
C ARG A 33 10.72 -5.02 8.06
N GLN A 34 10.95 -5.48 6.84
CA GLN A 34 11.50 -4.68 5.77
C GLN A 34 10.65 -4.87 4.52
N PHE A 35 10.17 -3.76 3.97
CA PHE A 35 9.29 -3.73 2.82
C PHE A 35 9.87 -2.82 1.74
N LEU A 36 9.78 -3.27 0.50
CA LEU A 36 10.05 -2.48 -0.70
C LEU A 36 8.76 -2.43 -1.51
N ASP A 37 8.17 -1.23 -1.62
CA ASP A 37 6.94 -0.99 -2.34
C ASP A 37 7.25 -0.30 -3.68
N VAL A 38 7.07 -1.03 -4.78
CA VAL A 38 7.38 -0.59 -6.15
C VAL A 38 6.09 -0.23 -6.88
N GLY A 39 5.99 1.03 -7.30
CA GLY A 39 4.75 1.61 -7.82
C GLY A 39 3.82 2.05 -6.69
N THR A 40 4.37 2.78 -5.72
CA THR A 40 3.66 3.24 -4.52
C THR A 40 2.40 4.06 -4.84
N GLY A 41 2.45 4.83 -5.93
CA GLY A 41 1.42 5.79 -6.31
C GLY A 41 1.27 6.94 -5.32
N LEU A 42 0.19 7.71 -5.48
CA LEU A 42 -0.09 8.86 -4.62
C LEU A 42 -0.38 8.43 -3.17
N PRO A 43 0.15 9.16 -2.16
CA PRO A 43 -0.13 8.88 -0.76
C PRO A 43 -1.64 8.92 -0.46
N THR A 44 -2.18 7.86 0.16
CA THR A 44 -3.58 7.80 0.58
C THR A 44 -3.67 7.06 1.92
N PRO A 45 -3.99 7.71 3.05
CA PRO A 45 -4.01 7.02 4.34
C PRO A 45 -5.05 5.88 4.41
N PRO A 46 -4.73 4.75 5.10
CA PRO A 46 -3.40 4.42 5.61
C PRO A 46 -2.46 3.98 4.48
N ASN A 47 -1.21 4.44 4.54
CA ASN A 47 -0.11 3.98 3.69
C ASN A 47 0.51 2.70 4.27
N LEU A 48 1.27 1.96 3.46
CA LEU A 48 1.85 0.66 3.86
C LEU A 48 2.65 0.74 5.17
N HIS A 49 3.52 1.74 5.35
CA HIS A 49 4.29 1.93 6.57
C HIS A 49 3.39 2.10 7.79
N GLN A 50 2.28 2.83 7.67
CA GLN A 50 1.33 3.01 8.77
C GLN A 50 0.69 1.68 9.16
N VAL A 51 0.35 0.84 8.19
CA VAL A 51 -0.23 -0.50 8.44
C VAL A 51 0.76 -1.43 9.11
N VAL A 52 2.01 -1.50 8.63
CA VAL A 52 2.99 -2.45 9.17
C VAL A 52 3.62 -1.96 10.47
N GLN A 53 3.74 -0.65 10.69
CA GLN A 53 4.25 -0.07 11.94
C GLN A 53 3.21 -0.06 13.07
N GLU A 54 1.92 -0.11 12.74
CA GLU A 54 0.87 -0.38 13.74
C GLU A 54 1.05 -1.76 14.37
N VAL A 55 1.51 -2.74 13.59
CA VAL A 55 1.79 -4.12 14.04
C VAL A 55 3.17 -4.22 14.70
N ALA A 56 4.19 -3.66 14.05
CA ALA A 56 5.59 -3.76 14.46
C ALA A 56 6.30 -2.42 14.22
N PRO A 57 6.40 -1.55 15.24
CA PRO A 57 6.92 -0.18 15.11
C PRO A 57 8.33 -0.08 14.52
N GLU A 58 9.13 -1.14 14.63
CA GLU A 58 10.48 -1.26 14.08
C GLU A 58 10.52 -1.57 12.57
N SER A 59 9.36 -1.68 11.92
CA SER A 59 9.27 -1.97 10.48
C SER A 59 9.74 -0.79 9.63
N HIS A 60 10.53 -1.09 8.60
CA HIS A 60 11.02 -0.13 7.63
C HIS A 60 10.40 -0.36 6.24
N VAL A 61 10.02 0.72 5.57
CA VAL A 61 9.43 0.68 4.23
C VAL A 61 10.19 1.65 3.33
N VAL A 62 10.63 1.16 2.17
CA VAL A 62 11.12 1.99 1.07
C VAL A 62 10.05 2.05 0.00
N TYR A 63 9.67 3.27 -0.37
CA TYR A 63 8.74 3.55 -1.46
C TYR A 63 9.49 3.92 -2.73
N VAL A 64 9.09 3.34 -3.84
CA VAL A 64 9.67 3.60 -5.16
C VAL A 64 8.54 3.89 -6.13
N ASP A 65 8.59 5.06 -6.76
CA ASP A 65 7.72 5.43 -7.87
C ASP A 65 8.51 6.24 -8.89
N ASN A 66 8.09 6.20 -10.15
CA ASN A 66 8.73 6.93 -11.24
C ASN A 66 7.99 8.21 -11.62
N ASP A 67 6.76 8.41 -11.14
CA ASP A 67 6.04 9.66 -11.34
C ASP A 67 6.57 10.74 -10.37
N PRO A 68 7.17 11.84 -10.88
CA PRO A 68 7.72 12.90 -10.03
C PRO A 68 6.68 13.53 -9.09
N ILE A 69 5.38 13.43 -9.39
CA ILE A 69 4.31 13.95 -8.53
C ILE A 69 4.30 13.27 -7.15
N VAL A 70 4.82 12.05 -7.04
CA VAL A 70 4.88 11.31 -5.78
C VAL A 70 5.91 11.94 -4.83
N LEU A 71 6.91 12.65 -5.36
CA LEU A 71 7.93 13.37 -4.58
C LEU A 71 7.53 14.82 -4.27
N ALA A 72 6.50 15.36 -4.94
CA ALA A 72 6.15 16.77 -4.94
C ALA A 72 5.47 17.25 -3.64
#